data_AF-A0A4Q4BQI3-F1
#
_entry.id   AF-A0A4Q4BQI3-F1
#
_cell.length_a   1.000
_cell.length_b   1.000
_cell.length_c   1.000
_cell.angle_alpha   90.00
_cell.angle_beta   90.00
_cell.angle_gamma   90.00
#
_symmetry.space_group_name_H-M   'P 1'
#
loop_
_entity.id
_entity.type
_entity.pdbx_description
1 polymer ?
#
loop_
_entity_poly.entity_id
_entity_poly.type
_entity_poly.pdbx_seq_one_letter_code
_entity_poly.pdbx_strand_id
1 'polypeptide(L)'
;SKIVSHTPAELEAFANLMASASFTDLLREAIPDPQKLFSWWSYRAADFRKSNRGLRLDHILITPGLREAAFRTGAASARVHDDVREWIRPSDHAPVSADFAL
;
A
#
# COMPACT_ATOMS: atom_id res chain seq x y z
N SER A 1 23.79 -6.17 -11.78
CA SER A 1 22.50 -6.33 -12.46
C SER A 1 21.65 -5.10 -12.19
N LYS A 2 20.77 -4.69 -13.11
CA LYS A 2 19.81 -3.60 -12.85
C LYS A 2 18.69 -4.20 -12.02
N ILE A 3 18.54 -3.80 -10.75
CA ILE A 3 17.40 -4.24 -9.93
C ILE A 3 16.18 -3.48 -10.46
N VAL A 4 15.32 -4.19 -11.17
CA VAL A 4 14.05 -3.66 -11.67
C VAL A 4 12.97 -4.15 -10.71
N SER A 5 12.43 -3.25 -9.90
CA SER A 5 11.29 -3.53 -9.01
C SER A 5 9.94 -3.21 -9.65
N HIS A 6 9.94 -2.35 -10.67
CA HIS A 6 8.81 -1.95 -11.49
C HIS A 6 9.37 -1.41 -12.81
N THR A 7 8.62 -1.61 -13.89
CA THR A 7 8.95 -1.15 -15.23
C THR A 7 8.25 0.16 -15.53
N PRO A 8 8.77 0.97 -16.47
CA PRO A 8 8.08 2.19 -16.91
C PRO A 8 6.64 1.92 -17.38
N ALA A 9 6.40 0.82 -18.09
CA ALA A 9 5.08 0.44 -18.57
C ALA A 9 4.09 0.12 -17.42
N GLU A 10 4.55 -0.54 -16.35
CA GLU A 10 3.73 -0.80 -15.16
C GLU A 10 3.38 0.51 -14.44
N LEU A 11 4.34 1.44 -14.31
CA LEU A 11 4.11 2.74 -13.71
C LEU A 11 3.12 3.59 -14.50
N GLU A 12 3.25 3.61 -15.83
CA GLU A 12 2.34 4.33 -16.73
C GLU A 12 0.93 3.73 -16.68
N ALA A 13 0.80 2.41 -16.74
CA ALA A 13 -0.49 1.73 -16.64
C ALA A 13 -1.19 2.02 -15.31
N PHE A 14 -0.46 2.00 -14.19
CA PHE A 14 -1.02 2.34 -12.88
C PHE A 14 -1.43 3.81 -12.78
N ALA A 15 -0.64 4.73 -13.32
CA ALA A 15 -1.00 6.15 -13.36
C ALA A 15 -2.28 6.39 -14.19
N ASN A 16 -2.40 5.72 -15.34
CA ASN A 16 -3.59 5.77 -16.18
C ASN A 16 -4.83 5.18 -15.47
N LEU A 17 -4.67 4.06 -14.76
CA LEU A 17 -5.71 3.51 -13.90
C LEU A 17 -6.18 4.54 -12.87
N MET A 18 -5.25 5.15 -12.12
CA MET A 18 -5.57 6.17 -11.11
C MET A 18 -6.35 7.34 -11.71
N ALA A 19 -5.94 7.83 -12.87
CA ALA A 19 -6.60 8.94 -13.56
C ALA A 19 -8.00 8.59 -14.08
N SER A 20 -8.23 7.34 -14.51
CA SER A 20 -9.46 6.91 -15.19
C SER A 20 -10.77 7.16 -14.43
N ALA A 21 -10.73 7.14 -13.10
CA ALA A 21 -11.90 7.39 -12.24
C ALA A 21 -11.59 8.35 -11.10
N SER A 22 -10.50 9.13 -11.22
CA SER A 22 -9.99 10.00 -10.15
C SER A 22 -9.83 9.23 -8.83
N PHE A 23 -9.19 8.06 -8.89
CA PHE A 23 -8.97 7.25 -7.70
C PHE A 23 -8.10 7.97 -6.69
N THR A 24 -8.44 7.80 -5.41
CA THR A 24 -7.59 8.19 -4.27
C THR A 24 -7.00 6.92 -3.64
N ASP A 25 -5.70 6.93 -3.34
CA ASP A 25 -5.00 5.82 -2.68
C ASP A 25 -5.02 6.01 -1.16
N LEU A 26 -5.89 5.29 -0.46
CA LEU A 26 -6.13 5.52 0.98
C LEU A 26 -4.93 5.21 1.86
N LEU A 27 -4.09 4.23 1.48
CA LEU A 27 -2.90 3.90 2.27
C LEU A 27 -1.87 5.03 2.21
N ARG A 28 -1.75 5.69 1.04
CA ARG A 28 -0.86 6.85 0.90
C ARG A 28 -1.42 8.11 1.58
N GLU A 29 -2.74 8.29 1.59
CA GLU A 29 -3.39 9.37 2.36
C GLU A 29 -3.17 9.20 3.87
N ALA A 30 -3.31 7.96 4.39
CA ALA A 30 -3.10 7.66 5.80
C ALA A 30 -1.62 7.73 6.21
N ILE A 31 -0.70 7.42 5.30
CA ILE A 31 0.76 7.45 5.54
C ILE A 31 1.42 8.29 4.43
N PRO A 32 1.44 9.62 4.56
CA PRO A 32 2.01 10.51 3.54
C PRO A 32 3.53 10.35 3.39
N ASP A 33 4.04 10.75 2.23
CA ASP A 33 5.48 10.91 2.03
C ASP A 33 6.07 11.91 3.05
N PRO A 34 7.33 11.73 3.48
CA PRO A 34 8.34 10.79 2.97
C PRO A 34 8.35 9.42 3.67
N GLN A 35 7.31 9.07 4.43
CA GLN A 35 7.30 7.82 5.18
C GLN A 35 7.32 6.61 4.24
N LYS A 36 8.21 5.66 4.55
CA LYS A 36 8.28 4.39 3.81
C LYS A 36 7.01 3.61 4.04
N LEU A 37 6.43 3.12 2.96
CA LEU A 37 5.18 2.37 2.95
C LEU A 37 5.36 1.16 2.04
N PHE A 38 5.29 -0.03 2.60
CA PHE A 38 5.45 -1.31 1.89
C PHE A 38 4.38 -2.27 2.36
N SER A 39 3.96 -3.18 1.48
CA SER A 39 3.04 -4.27 1.77
C SER A 39 3.66 -5.64 1.44
N TRP A 40 4.84 -5.66 0.81
CA TRP A 40 5.51 -6.89 0.40
C TRP A 40 7.01 -6.86 0.73
N TRP A 41 7.57 -8.00 1.15
CA TRP A 41 9.01 -8.19 1.33
C TRP A 41 9.44 -9.59 0.91
N SER A 42 10.56 -9.69 0.20
CA SER A 42 11.12 -10.97 -0.23
C SER A 42 11.43 -11.91 0.94
N TYR A 43 11.05 -13.18 0.81
CA TYR A 43 11.47 -14.25 1.73
C TYR A 43 12.99 -14.45 1.82
N ARG A 44 13.78 -13.88 0.90
CA ARG A 44 15.25 -13.99 0.93
C ARG A 44 15.87 -13.17 2.06
N ALA A 45 15.15 -12.19 2.60
CA ALA A 45 15.59 -11.45 3.78
C ALA A 45 15.24 -12.26 5.03
N ALA A 46 16.26 -12.72 5.78
CA ALA A 46 16.06 -13.46 7.03
C ALA A 46 15.31 -12.62 8.09
N ASP A 47 15.57 -11.32 8.12
CA ASP A 47 14.82 -10.33 8.89
C ASP A 47 14.43 -9.18 7.96
N PHE A 48 13.14 -9.09 7.65
CA PHE A 48 12.60 -8.08 6.74
C PHE A 48 12.61 -6.68 7.37
N ARG A 49 12.53 -6.55 8.71
CA ARG A 49 12.55 -5.27 9.43
C ARG A 49 13.94 -4.65 9.40
N LYS A 50 14.99 -5.46 9.56
CA LYS A 50 16.38 -4.97 9.58
C LYS A 50 16.77 -4.22 8.31
N SER A 51 16.40 -4.74 7.15
CA SER A 51 16.65 -4.05 5.87
C SER A 51 15.52 -3.10 5.50
N ASN A 52 14.28 -3.46 5.84
CA ASN A 52 13.04 -2.81 5.44
C ASN A 52 13.05 -2.35 3.97
N ARG A 53 13.47 -3.26 3.08
CA ARG A 53 13.53 -3.07 1.63
C ARG A 53 12.35 -3.79 0.97
N GLY A 54 11.15 -3.24 1.17
CA GLY A 54 9.92 -3.80 0.62
C GLY A 54 9.49 -3.17 -0.69
N LEU A 55 8.36 -3.64 -1.20
CA LEU A 55 7.58 -3.02 -2.28
C LEU A 55 6.18 -2.71 -1.76
N ARG A 56 5.52 -1.72 -2.38
CA ARG A 56 4.11 -1.43 -2.16
C ARG A 56 3.34 -1.96 -3.35
N LEU A 57 2.69 -3.10 -3.16
CA LEU A 57 1.99 -3.82 -4.23
C LEU A 57 0.49 -3.97 -3.97
N ASP A 58 0.05 -3.73 -2.73
CA ASP A 58 -1.33 -3.85 -2.29
C ASP A 58 -1.90 -2.45 -2.02
N HIS A 59 -3.02 -2.12 -2.65
CA HIS A 59 -3.63 -0.79 -2.64
C HIS A 59 -5.12 -0.86 -2.31
N ILE A 60 -5.62 0.15 -1.59
CA ILE A 60 -7.06 0.41 -1.44
C ILE A 60 -7.34 1.72 -2.16
N LEU A 61 -7.92 1.59 -3.36
CA LEU A 61 -8.23 2.70 -4.24
C LEU A 61 -9.73 3.01 -4.16
N ILE A 62 -10.07 4.27 -3.92
CA ILE A 62 -11.47 4.70 -3.80
C ILE A 62 -11.82 5.72 -4.86
N THR A 63 -13.06 5.68 -5.35
CA THR A 63 -13.61 6.74 -6.20
C THR A 63 -14.04 7.94 -5.36
N PRO A 64 -14.25 9.13 -5.97
CA PRO A 64 -14.66 10.33 -5.23
C PRO A 64 -15.93 10.15 -4.37
N GLY A 65 -16.86 9.28 -4.79
CA GLY A 65 -18.11 9.01 -4.06
C GLY A 65 -17.93 8.34 -2.69
N LEU A 66 -16.77 7.74 -2.42
CA LEU A 66 -16.47 7.12 -1.12
C LEU A 66 -15.63 8.03 -0.21
N ARG A 67 -15.26 9.24 -0.66
CA ARG A 67 -14.36 10.11 0.08
C ARG A 67 -14.92 10.52 1.44
N GLU A 68 -16.20 10.88 1.51
CA GLU A 68 -16.83 11.27 2.77
C GLU A 68 -16.80 10.11 3.79
N ALA A 69 -17.14 8.91 3.35
CA ALA A 69 -17.13 7.71 4.21
C ALA A 69 -15.72 7.34 4.68
N ALA A 70 -14.71 7.48 3.82
CA ALA A 70 -13.33 7.15 4.13
C ALA A 70 -12.61 8.20 5.00
N PHE A 71 -13.09 9.45 5.01
CA PHE A 71 -12.48 10.58 5.75
C PHE A 71 -13.41 11.16 6.82
N ARG A 72 -14.44 10.42 7.26
CA ARG A 72 -15.46 10.93 8.22
C ARG A 72 -14.85 11.48 9.52
N THR A 73 -13.71 10.93 9.95
CA THR A 73 -12.97 11.35 11.15
C THR A 73 -11.99 12.50 10.90
N GLY A 74 -11.97 13.08 9.69
CA GLY A 74 -11.04 14.13 9.26
C GLY A 74 -9.74 13.59 8.63
N ALA A 75 -9.52 12.27 8.65
CA ALA A 75 -8.35 11.63 8.04
C ALA A 75 -8.74 10.25 7.48
N ALA A 76 -7.96 9.74 6.51
CA ALA A 76 -8.12 8.38 6.03
C ALA A 76 -7.75 7.37 7.14
N SER A 77 -8.65 6.44 7.45
CA SER A 77 -8.33 5.27 8.29
C SER A 77 -7.90 4.12 7.41
N ALA A 78 -6.58 3.93 7.24
CA ALA A 78 -6.01 2.80 6.52
C ALA A 78 -4.68 2.36 7.13
N ARG A 79 -4.39 1.05 7.06
CA ARG A 79 -3.19 0.45 7.69
C ARG A 79 -2.62 -0.68 6.85
N VAL A 80 -1.29 -0.79 6.84
CA VAL A 80 -0.59 -2.04 6.52
C VAL A 80 -0.30 -2.79 7.82
N HIS A 81 -0.71 -4.05 7.90
CA HIS A 81 -0.51 -4.92 9.07
C HIS A 81 0.80 -5.69 8.95
N ASP A 82 1.92 -4.95 8.92
CA ASP A 82 3.24 -5.52 8.70
C ASP A 82 3.74 -6.39 9.87
N ASP A 83 3.14 -6.27 11.05
CA ASP A 83 3.34 -7.17 12.19
C ASP A 83 2.91 -8.62 11.90
N VAL A 84 1.96 -8.82 10.98
CA VAL A 84 1.51 -10.16 10.55
C VAL A 84 2.64 -10.94 9.85
N ARG A 85 3.64 -10.25 9.29
CA ARG A 85 4.84 -10.88 8.68
C ARG A 85 5.74 -11.57 9.69
N GLU A 86 5.52 -11.36 10.98
CA GLU A 86 6.29 -11.99 12.07
C GLU A 86 5.62 -13.28 12.58
N TRP A 87 4.45 -13.66 12.02
CA TRP A 87 3.75 -14.88 12.40
C TRP A 87 4.42 -16.15 11.87
N ILE A 88 3.95 -17.32 12.30
CA ILE A 88 4.48 -18.61 11.84
C ILE A 88 4.01 -18.88 10.41
N ARG A 89 4.96 -18.97 9.47
CA ARG A 89 4.71 -19.17 8.02
C ARG A 89 3.76 -18.11 7.42
N PRO A 90 4.14 -16.82 7.48
CA PRO A 90 3.31 -15.77 6.92
C PRO A 90 3.48 -15.68 5.40
N SER A 91 2.49 -15.11 4.72
CA SER A 91 2.64 -14.65 3.33
C SER A 91 3.76 -13.60 3.23
N ASP A 92 4.42 -13.47 2.09
CA ASP A 92 5.40 -12.41 1.80
C ASP A 92 4.73 -11.02 1.67
N HIS A 93 3.41 -11.01 1.56
CA HIS A 93 2.57 -9.85 1.70
C HIS A 93 2.07 -9.65 3.14
N ALA A 94 1.98 -8.40 3.57
CA ALA A 94 1.25 -7.96 4.75
C ALA A 94 -0.17 -7.53 4.34
N PRO A 95 -1.21 -7.90 5.12
CA PRO A 95 -2.57 -7.44 4.87
C PRO A 95 -2.66 -5.91 4.87
N VAL A 96 -3.58 -5.37 4.07
CA VAL A 96 -3.95 -3.95 4.10
C VAL A 96 -5.42 -3.82 4.43
N SER A 97 -5.78 -2.82 5.25
CA SER A 97 -7.18 -2.55 5.60
C SER A 97 -7.48 -1.06 5.54
N ALA A 98 -8.75 -0.73 5.39
CA ALA A 98 -9.28 0.61 5.55
C ALA A 98 -10.67 0.55 6.17
N ASP A 99 -11.00 1.57 6.96
CA ASP A 99 -12.32 1.70 7.58
C ASP A 99 -13.14 2.74 6.82
N PHE A 100 -14.41 2.39 6.58
CA PHE A 100 -15.40 3.27 5.96
C PHE A 100 -16.54 3.46 6.93
N ALA A 101 -16.85 4.71 7.23
CA ALA A 101 -18.05 5.04 7.97
C ALA A 101 -19.15 5.32 6.94
N LEU A 102 -20.05 4.35 6.73
CA LEU A 102 -21.20 4.46 5.81
C LEU A 102 -22.43 5.03 6.51
#